data_AF-A0A8J8J6B9-F1
#
_entry.id   AF-A0A8J8J6B9-F1
#
_cell.length_a   1.000
_cell.length_b   1.000
_cell.length_c   1.000
_cell.angle_alpha   90.00
_cell.angle_beta   90.00
_cell.angle_gamma   90.00
#
_symmetry.space_group_name_H-M   'P 1'
#
loop_
_entity.id
_entity.type
_entity.pdbx_description
1 polymer ?
#
loop_
_entity_poly.entity_id
_entity_poly.type
_entity_poly.pdbx_seq_one_letter_code
_entity_poly.pdbx_strand_id
1 'polypeptide(L)'
;MGKLDELFGVIKGKRPDTEVLTEIEDRLLVDDVPGAIALLEELEKEQNVVIAVRMILRKILRMKESEETEVRFVPLLKQLVPYINGVKNERYRALLLGELAMGFYIIGAELEGDFALKASINLALNHPDVLRDIIMGLINAGLFPKAGYAMKFVKDKEKLDVVLVHLAEVLYERGEAEKALAVIGHITSNFHRAVALLHLAQFEKDRDREKALQFVDWAIKLAERIEDPDARFELMLKLYDLRHEISGEPLSFSELLARETPEETERAEDQGPSTGGGSEEP
;
A
#
# COMPACT_ATOMS: atom_id res chain seq x y z
N MET A 1 35.11 -49.82 -0.20
CA MET A 1 35.27 -48.66 -1.10
C MET A 1 35.79 -49.22 -2.41
N GLY A 2 34.92 -49.28 -3.41
CA GLY A 2 35.14 -50.06 -4.62
C GLY A 2 35.57 -49.18 -5.78
N LYS A 3 36.33 -49.74 -6.73
CA LYS A 3 36.81 -49.12 -7.99
C LYS A 3 35.71 -48.51 -8.89
N LEU A 4 34.44 -48.58 -8.50
CA LEU A 4 33.31 -47.90 -9.14
C LEU A 4 33.14 -46.45 -8.64
N ASP A 5 33.55 -46.14 -7.40
CA ASP A 5 33.49 -44.79 -6.82
C ASP A 5 34.51 -43.83 -7.47
N GLU A 6 35.58 -44.37 -8.08
CA GLU A 6 36.58 -43.60 -8.84
C GLU A 6 36.15 -43.31 -10.29
N LEU A 7 35.22 -44.10 -10.85
CA LEU A 7 34.77 -43.99 -12.24
C LEU A 7 33.59 -43.04 -12.41
N PHE A 8 32.76 -42.95 -11.37
CA PHE A 8 31.72 -41.93 -11.22
C PHE A 8 32.18 -41.00 -10.11
N GLY A 9 33.14 -40.11 -10.41
CA GLY A 9 33.54 -39.06 -9.48
C GLY A 9 32.28 -38.47 -8.86
N VAL A 10 32.19 -38.53 -7.53
CA VAL A 10 30.99 -38.18 -6.76
C VAL A 10 30.54 -36.80 -7.22
N ILE A 11 29.59 -36.74 -8.14
CA ILE A 11 28.85 -35.53 -8.44
C ILE A 11 27.98 -35.39 -7.21
N LYS A 12 28.52 -34.74 -6.16
CA LYS A 12 27.68 -34.10 -5.15
C LYS A 12 26.83 -33.14 -5.95
N GLY A 13 25.62 -33.58 -6.30
CA GLY A 13 24.62 -32.71 -6.90
C GLY A 13 24.54 -31.48 -6.02
N LYS A 14 24.50 -30.29 -6.65
CA LYS A 14 24.27 -29.06 -5.88
C LYS A 14 23.03 -29.24 -5.02
N ARG A 15 23.09 -28.72 -3.80
CA ARG A 15 21.98 -28.79 -2.87
C ARG A 15 20.75 -28.15 -3.51
N PRO A 16 19.57 -28.77 -3.42
CA PRO A 16 18.34 -28.15 -3.89
C PRO A 16 18.11 -26.82 -3.18
N ASP A 17 17.66 -25.79 -3.91
CA ASP A 17 17.35 -24.48 -3.33
C ASP A 17 16.41 -24.57 -2.11
N THR A 18 15.50 -25.56 -2.05
CA THR A 18 14.61 -25.77 -0.89
C THR A 18 15.36 -26.13 0.38
N GLU A 19 16.45 -26.91 0.27
CA GLU A 19 17.30 -27.25 1.42
C GLU A 19 18.13 -26.04 1.85
N VAL A 20 18.63 -25.26 0.89
CA VAL A 20 19.37 -24.02 1.17
C VAL A 20 18.46 -22.99 1.84
N LEU A 21 17.23 -22.82 1.35
CA LEU A 21 16.24 -21.94 1.98
C LEU A 21 15.92 -22.37 3.41
N THR A 22 15.74 -23.67 3.66
CA THR A 22 15.52 -24.20 5.01
C THR A 22 16.68 -23.85 5.95
N GLU A 23 17.92 -24.04 5.49
CA GLU A 23 19.09 -23.67 6.30
C GLU A 23 19.17 -22.15 6.53
N ILE A 24 18.81 -21.33 5.53
CA ILE A 24 18.68 -19.87 5.73
C ILE A 24 17.66 -19.57 6.84
N GLU A 25 16.51 -20.22 6.87
CA GLU A 25 15.52 -20.01 7.96
C GLU A 25 16.11 -20.40 9.33
N ASP A 26 16.75 -21.57 9.42
CA ASP A 26 17.37 -22.07 10.64
C ASP A 26 18.45 -21.11 11.18
N ARG A 27 19.27 -20.54 10.30
CA ARG A 27 20.27 -19.53 10.64
C ARG A 27 19.63 -18.25 11.17
N LEU A 28 18.57 -17.78 10.52
CA LEU A 28 17.83 -16.59 10.94
C LEU A 28 17.08 -16.81 12.27
N LEU A 29 16.71 -18.04 12.63
CA LEU A 29 16.11 -18.36 13.93
C LEU A 29 17.09 -18.14 15.09
N VAL A 30 18.38 -18.37 14.87
CA VAL A 30 19.46 -18.20 15.87
C VAL A 30 20.27 -16.91 15.68
N ASP A 31 19.71 -15.92 14.99
CA ASP A 31 20.32 -14.60 14.72
C ASP A 31 21.63 -14.63 13.91
N ASP A 32 21.95 -15.75 13.24
CA ASP A 32 23.11 -15.88 12.34
C ASP A 32 22.80 -15.28 10.95
N VAL A 33 22.60 -13.97 10.92
CA VAL A 33 22.38 -13.22 9.68
C VAL A 33 23.57 -13.31 8.70
N PRO A 34 24.84 -13.19 9.13
CA PRO A 34 25.97 -13.36 8.23
C PRO A 34 26.01 -14.74 7.56
N GLY A 35 25.75 -15.82 8.32
CA GLY A 35 25.66 -17.17 7.78
C GLY A 35 24.51 -17.33 6.78
N ALA A 36 23.34 -16.74 7.07
CA ALA A 36 22.21 -16.72 6.15
C ALA A 36 22.53 -15.98 4.83
N ILE A 37 23.27 -14.87 4.89
CA ILE A 37 23.71 -14.13 3.69
C ILE A 37 24.68 -14.96 2.86
N ALA A 38 25.63 -15.66 3.49
CA ALA A 38 26.60 -16.48 2.79
C ALA A 38 25.93 -17.56 1.92
N LEU A 39 24.84 -18.16 2.41
CA LEU A 39 24.07 -19.18 1.70
C LEU A 39 23.35 -18.67 0.43
N LEU A 40 23.23 -17.35 0.24
CA LEU A 40 22.60 -16.80 -0.97
C LEU A 40 23.36 -17.17 -2.26
N GLU A 41 24.67 -17.43 -2.18
CA GLU A 41 25.47 -17.84 -3.35
C GLU A 41 25.16 -19.26 -3.85
N GLU A 42 24.56 -20.09 -2.99
CA GLU A 42 24.18 -21.46 -3.32
C GLU A 42 22.86 -21.54 -4.08
N LEU A 43 22.04 -20.48 -4.04
CA LEU A 43 20.71 -20.44 -4.66
C LEU A 43 20.83 -20.27 -6.18
N GLU A 44 20.19 -21.16 -6.93
CA GLU A 44 20.22 -21.13 -8.39
C GLU A 44 19.05 -20.35 -9.00
N LYS A 45 17.86 -20.49 -8.42
CA LYS A 45 16.66 -19.85 -8.95
C LYS A 45 16.54 -18.43 -8.43
N GLU A 46 16.37 -17.48 -9.35
CA GLU A 46 16.14 -16.08 -9.03
C GLU A 46 15.00 -15.87 -8.02
N GLN A 47 13.90 -16.61 -8.15
CA GLN A 47 12.76 -16.49 -7.24
C GLN A 47 13.16 -16.85 -5.80
N ASN A 48 14.05 -17.82 -5.64
CA ASN A 48 14.52 -18.25 -4.32
C ASN A 48 15.51 -17.24 -3.73
N VAL A 49 16.36 -16.62 -4.55
CA VAL A 49 17.18 -15.47 -4.13
C VAL A 49 16.28 -14.33 -3.63
N VAL A 50 15.23 -13.99 -4.37
CA VAL A 50 14.27 -12.95 -3.97
C VAL A 50 13.63 -13.28 -2.62
N ILE A 51 13.15 -14.52 -2.43
CA ILE A 51 12.55 -14.97 -1.17
C ILE A 51 13.56 -14.87 -0.02
N ALA A 52 14.77 -15.40 -0.20
CA ALA A 52 15.80 -15.41 0.83
C ALA A 52 16.24 -14.00 1.22
N VAL A 53 16.47 -13.11 0.26
CA VAL A 53 16.81 -11.69 0.53
C VAL A 53 15.71 -11.02 1.34
N ARG A 54 14.43 -11.24 1.01
CA ARG A 54 13.30 -10.70 1.80
C ARG A 54 13.25 -11.24 3.21
N MET A 55 13.58 -12.51 3.41
CA MET A 55 13.66 -13.10 4.75
C MET A 55 14.76 -12.45 5.59
N ILE A 56 15.95 -12.29 4.99
CA ILE A 56 17.10 -11.67 5.65
C ILE A 56 16.83 -10.19 5.97
N LEU A 57 16.29 -9.41 5.01
CA LEU A 57 15.92 -8.01 5.24
C LEU A 57 14.93 -7.87 6.41
N ARG A 58 13.87 -8.70 6.43
CA ARG A 58 12.89 -8.70 7.52
C ARG A 58 13.52 -9.06 8.87
N LYS A 59 14.46 -10.01 8.89
CA LYS A 59 15.17 -10.39 10.12
C LYS A 59 16.02 -9.23 10.65
N ILE A 60 16.84 -8.62 9.79
CA ILE A 60 17.69 -7.47 10.15
C ILE A 60 16.84 -6.35 10.76
N LEU A 61 15.70 -6.04 10.16
CA LEU A 61 14.80 -5.00 10.65
C LEU A 61 14.20 -5.31 12.03
N ARG A 62 13.80 -6.55 12.27
CA ARG A 62 13.29 -6.99 13.59
C ARG A 62 14.35 -6.94 14.68
N MET A 63 15.59 -7.31 14.37
CA MET A 63 16.70 -7.27 15.34
C MET A 63 17.05 -5.84 15.77
N LYS A 64 16.80 -4.83 14.93
CA LYS A 64 17.00 -3.44 15.29
C LYS A 64 16.02 -2.95 16.36
N GLU A 65 14.84 -3.57 16.46
CA GLU A 65 13.87 -3.22 17.51
C GLU A 65 14.34 -3.70 18.90
N SER A 66 15.37 -4.55 18.99
CA SER A 66 15.85 -5.17 20.23
C SER A 66 17.19 -4.67 20.80
N GLU A 67 18.03 -3.92 20.06
CA GLU A 67 19.38 -3.50 20.56
C GLU A 67 19.88 -2.11 20.09
N GLU A 68 20.77 -1.53 20.90
CA GLU A 68 21.35 -0.17 20.89
C GLU A 68 22.49 0.08 19.86
N THR A 69 22.61 -0.67 18.75
CA THR A 69 23.81 -0.56 17.86
C THR A 69 23.51 -0.43 16.37
N GLU A 70 23.22 0.79 15.93
CA GLU A 70 23.07 1.22 14.52
C GLU A 70 24.22 0.77 13.59
N VAL A 71 25.45 0.71 14.13
CA VAL A 71 26.70 0.49 13.38
C VAL A 71 26.84 -0.93 12.81
N ARG A 72 26.14 -1.95 13.34
CA ARG A 72 26.31 -3.35 12.89
C ARG A 72 25.45 -3.74 11.69
N PHE A 73 24.39 -3.00 11.38
CA PHE A 73 23.42 -3.41 10.35
C PHE A 73 23.78 -2.91 8.94
N VAL A 74 24.43 -1.74 8.82
CA VAL A 74 24.82 -1.18 7.51
C VAL A 74 25.68 -2.17 6.69
N PRO A 75 26.71 -2.83 7.25
CA PRO A 75 27.48 -3.81 6.50
C PRO A 75 26.65 -5.00 6.01
N LEU A 76 25.69 -5.48 6.81
CA LEU A 76 24.83 -6.60 6.45
C LEU A 76 23.90 -6.24 5.29
N LEU A 77 23.27 -5.07 5.34
CA LEU A 77 22.44 -4.56 4.24
C LEU A 77 23.27 -4.38 2.95
N LYS A 78 24.50 -3.87 3.06
CA LYS A 78 25.42 -3.73 1.91
C LYS A 78 25.79 -5.07 1.28
N GLN A 79 25.91 -6.14 2.06
CA GLN A 79 26.18 -7.49 1.52
C GLN A 79 25.02 -8.04 0.68
N LEU A 80 23.79 -7.54 0.84
CA LEU A 80 22.64 -7.96 0.02
C LEU A 80 22.63 -7.31 -1.37
N VAL A 81 23.34 -6.19 -1.56
CA VAL A 81 23.33 -5.40 -2.80
C VAL A 81 23.73 -6.22 -4.05
N PRO A 82 24.80 -7.04 -4.04
CA PRO A 82 25.16 -7.84 -5.21
C PRO A 82 24.06 -8.84 -5.60
N TYR A 83 23.42 -9.48 -4.62
CA TYR A 83 22.33 -10.44 -4.86
C TYR A 83 21.09 -9.74 -5.42
N ILE A 84 20.74 -8.57 -4.88
CA ILE A 84 19.63 -7.75 -5.40
C ILE A 84 19.91 -7.29 -6.83
N ASN A 85 21.13 -6.80 -7.11
CA ASN A 85 21.52 -6.35 -8.44
C ASN A 85 21.59 -7.51 -9.45
N GLY A 86 21.85 -8.73 -8.98
CA GLY A 86 21.84 -9.96 -9.78
C GLY A 86 20.45 -10.43 -10.21
N VAL A 87 19.38 -9.94 -9.59
CA VAL A 87 17.99 -10.23 -10.00
C VAL A 87 17.72 -9.57 -11.36
N LYS A 88 17.42 -10.39 -12.37
CA LYS A 88 17.18 -9.95 -13.75
C LYS A 88 15.78 -9.35 -13.91
N ASN A 89 14.79 -9.88 -13.21
CA ASN A 89 13.45 -9.32 -13.24
C ASN A 89 13.44 -7.93 -12.57
N GLU A 90 13.26 -6.89 -13.38
CA GLU A 90 13.33 -5.50 -12.93
C GLU A 90 12.26 -5.16 -11.89
N ARG A 91 11.07 -5.78 -11.96
CA ARG A 91 10.01 -5.58 -10.97
C ARG A 91 10.44 -6.09 -9.60
N TYR A 92 11.00 -7.31 -9.53
CA TYR A 92 11.51 -7.87 -8.28
C TYR A 92 12.69 -7.07 -7.75
N ARG A 93 13.62 -6.68 -8.63
CA ARG A 93 14.77 -5.86 -8.24
C ARG A 93 14.34 -4.48 -7.70
N ALA A 94 13.36 -3.84 -8.31
CA ALA A 94 12.81 -2.57 -7.84
C ALA A 94 12.21 -2.71 -6.44
N LEU A 95 11.39 -3.74 -6.20
CA LEU A 95 10.79 -4.00 -4.89
C LEU A 95 11.87 -4.27 -3.82
N LEU A 96 12.85 -5.12 -4.12
CA LEU A 96 13.95 -5.42 -3.20
C LEU A 96 14.81 -4.19 -2.88
N LEU A 97 15.08 -3.33 -3.86
CA LEU A 97 15.80 -2.07 -3.62
C LEU A 97 14.97 -1.09 -2.79
N GLY A 98 13.64 -1.10 -2.93
CA GLY A 98 12.73 -0.31 -2.08
C GLY A 98 12.76 -0.82 -0.63
N GLU A 99 12.71 -2.13 -0.43
CA GLU A 99 12.85 -2.78 0.88
C GLU A 99 14.22 -2.56 1.50
N LEU A 100 15.29 -2.63 0.71
CA LEU A 100 16.65 -2.30 1.14
C LEU A 100 16.76 -0.83 1.56
N ALA A 101 16.15 0.10 0.81
CA ALA A 101 16.12 1.51 1.15
C ALA A 101 15.42 1.74 2.49
N MET A 102 14.26 1.11 2.71
CA MET A 102 13.59 1.10 4.02
C MET A 102 14.51 0.55 5.12
N GLY A 103 15.22 -0.54 4.83
CA GLY A 103 16.31 -1.08 5.65
C GLY A 103 17.27 -0.01 6.13
N PHE A 104 17.87 0.72 5.19
CA PHE A 104 18.84 1.79 5.48
C PHE A 104 18.24 2.96 6.26
N TYR A 105 17.06 3.45 5.88
CA TYR A 105 16.39 4.55 6.60
C TYR A 105 16.05 4.17 8.03
N ILE A 106 15.55 2.96 8.24
CA ILE A 106 15.23 2.48 9.57
C ILE A 106 16.48 2.48 10.45
N ILE A 107 17.66 2.15 9.93
CA ILE A 107 18.94 2.21 10.68
C ILE A 107 19.69 3.54 10.54
N GLY A 108 19.02 4.64 10.17
CA GLY A 108 19.60 5.99 10.08
C GLY A 108 20.65 6.21 8.98
N ALA A 109 20.86 5.24 8.10
CA ALA A 109 21.78 5.33 6.96
C ALA A 109 21.12 6.05 5.76
N GLU A 110 20.81 7.33 5.94
CA GLU A 110 20.04 8.15 4.98
C GLU A 110 20.65 8.16 3.56
N LEU A 111 21.97 8.28 3.45
CA LEU A 111 22.65 8.37 2.16
C LEU A 111 22.49 7.07 1.35
N GLU A 112 22.74 5.92 1.97
CA GLU A 112 22.53 4.61 1.37
C GLU A 112 21.05 4.37 1.03
N GLY A 113 20.15 4.77 1.91
CA GLY A 113 18.71 4.71 1.68
C GLY A 113 18.30 5.50 0.44
N ASP A 114 18.78 6.73 0.29
CA ASP A 114 18.47 7.59 -0.86
C ASP A 114 19.00 7.01 -2.19
N PHE A 115 20.19 6.41 -2.19
CA PHE A 115 20.70 5.71 -3.38
C PHE A 115 19.84 4.50 -3.76
N ALA A 116 19.49 3.67 -2.77
CA ALA A 116 18.66 2.48 -2.99
C ALA A 116 17.24 2.86 -3.46
N LEU A 117 16.62 3.87 -2.83
CA LEU A 117 15.30 4.35 -3.19
C LEU A 117 15.28 4.93 -4.61
N LYS A 118 16.27 5.75 -4.97
CA LYS A 118 16.38 6.30 -6.33
C LYS A 118 16.53 5.20 -7.37
N ALA A 119 17.35 4.18 -7.10
CA ALA A 119 17.50 3.04 -7.99
C ALA A 119 16.19 2.24 -8.13
N SER A 120 15.49 2.01 -7.00
CA SER A 120 14.18 1.36 -6.95
C SER A 120 13.13 2.10 -7.80
N ILE A 121 12.99 3.42 -7.60
CA ILE A 121 12.05 4.27 -8.34
C ILE A 121 12.36 4.24 -9.83
N ASN A 122 13.63 4.39 -10.22
CA ASN A 122 14.04 4.40 -11.63
C ASN A 122 13.63 3.12 -12.36
N LEU A 123 13.78 1.96 -11.72
CA LEU A 123 13.33 0.68 -12.27
C LEU A 123 11.79 0.58 -12.31
N ALA A 124 11.10 1.22 -11.38
CA ALA A 124 9.65 1.18 -11.27
C ALA A 124 8.91 2.21 -12.17
N LEU A 125 9.61 3.12 -12.85
CA LEU A 125 8.97 4.21 -13.64
C LEU A 125 8.00 3.70 -14.71
N ASN A 126 8.25 2.51 -15.27
CA ASN A 126 7.40 1.87 -16.28
C ASN A 126 6.48 0.80 -15.68
N HIS A 127 6.43 0.69 -14.36
CA HIS A 127 5.64 -0.27 -13.60
C HIS A 127 4.86 0.46 -12.49
N PRO A 128 3.74 1.14 -12.82
CA PRO A 128 2.99 1.94 -11.87
C PRO A 128 2.51 1.14 -10.64
N ASP A 129 2.18 -0.13 -10.83
CA ASP A 129 1.86 -1.08 -9.77
C ASP A 129 3.03 -1.26 -8.79
N VAL A 130 4.25 -1.44 -9.31
CA VAL A 130 5.46 -1.57 -8.48
C VAL A 130 5.79 -0.27 -7.76
N LEU A 131 5.69 0.87 -8.44
CA LEU A 131 5.94 2.17 -7.81
C LEU A 131 4.93 2.45 -6.69
N ARG A 132 3.65 2.10 -6.90
CA ARG A 132 2.62 2.15 -5.85
C ARG A 132 3.01 1.29 -4.66
N ASP A 133 3.42 0.04 -4.90
CA ASP A 133 3.77 -0.88 -3.81
C ASP A 133 4.99 -0.39 -3.01
N ILE A 134 5.99 0.22 -3.67
CA ILE A 134 7.13 0.88 -3.00
C ILE A 134 6.64 2.04 -2.12
N ILE A 135 5.76 2.90 -2.64
CA ILE A 135 5.20 4.02 -1.88
C ILE A 135 4.41 3.52 -0.65
N MET A 136 3.58 2.49 -0.83
CA MET A 136 2.82 1.87 0.26
C MET A 136 3.75 1.29 1.33
N GLY A 137 4.84 0.62 0.92
CA GLY A 137 5.88 0.15 1.83
C GLY A 137 6.47 1.27 2.68
N LEU A 138 6.85 2.39 2.05
CA LEU A 138 7.38 3.57 2.75
C LEU A 138 6.36 4.16 3.74
N ILE A 139 5.09 4.22 3.37
CA ILE A 139 4.01 4.70 4.27
C ILE A 139 3.86 3.79 5.48
N ASN A 140 3.81 2.47 5.27
CA ASN A 140 3.68 1.49 6.34
C ASN A 140 4.88 1.53 7.29
N ALA A 141 6.08 1.81 6.78
CA ALA A 141 7.28 2.04 7.58
C ALA A 141 7.32 3.41 8.28
N GLY A 142 6.32 4.28 8.07
CA GLY A 142 6.28 5.65 8.63
C GLY A 142 7.24 6.63 7.95
N LEU A 143 7.83 6.26 6.81
CA LEU A 143 8.81 7.05 6.05
C LEU A 143 8.11 8.07 5.12
N PHE A 144 7.20 8.88 5.66
CA PHE A 144 6.32 9.76 4.87
C PHE A 144 7.07 10.74 3.96
N PRO A 145 8.19 11.39 4.36
CA PRO A 145 8.94 12.25 3.45
C PRO A 145 9.49 11.50 2.23
N LYS A 146 9.91 10.25 2.42
CA LYS A 146 10.43 9.38 1.35
C LYS A 146 9.30 8.88 0.45
N ALA A 147 8.15 8.53 1.03
CA ALA A 147 6.94 8.22 0.28
C ALA A 147 6.51 9.40 -0.60
N GLY A 148 6.46 10.62 -0.04
CA GLY A 148 6.14 11.84 -0.77
C GLY A 148 7.15 12.17 -1.88
N TYR A 149 8.44 11.84 -1.70
CA TYR A 149 9.43 11.90 -2.78
C TYR A 149 9.08 10.93 -3.91
N ALA A 150 8.80 9.67 -3.61
CA ALA A 150 8.44 8.65 -4.60
C ALA A 150 7.14 8.97 -5.35
N MET A 151 6.13 9.54 -4.67
CA MET A 151 4.86 9.97 -5.28
C MET A 151 5.05 10.97 -6.43
N LYS A 152 6.11 11.82 -6.39
CA LYS A 152 6.39 12.79 -7.46
C LYS A 152 6.69 12.14 -8.82
N PHE A 153 7.01 10.85 -8.83
CA PHE A 153 7.33 10.09 -10.05
C PHE A 153 6.12 9.35 -10.62
N VAL A 154 4.97 9.36 -9.93
CA VAL A 154 3.73 8.82 -10.47
C VAL A 154 3.16 9.80 -11.49
N LYS A 155 3.11 9.38 -12.76
CA LYS A 155 2.66 10.23 -13.88
C LYS A 155 1.17 10.59 -13.81
N ASP A 156 0.37 9.62 -13.37
CA ASP A 156 -1.07 9.72 -13.33
C ASP A 156 -1.52 9.90 -11.88
N LYS A 157 -2.05 11.08 -11.56
CA LYS A 157 -2.40 11.44 -10.18
C LYS A 157 -3.54 10.60 -9.64
N GLU A 158 -4.47 10.13 -10.47
CA GLU A 158 -5.58 9.29 -10.01
C GLU A 158 -5.06 7.95 -9.44
N LYS A 159 -3.91 7.47 -9.93
CA LYS A 159 -3.25 6.26 -9.38
C LYS A 159 -2.70 6.47 -7.97
N LEU A 160 -2.59 7.71 -7.51
CA LEU A 160 -2.22 8.02 -6.13
C LEU A 160 -3.44 8.00 -5.21
N ASP A 161 -4.67 8.04 -5.70
CA ASP A 161 -5.84 8.17 -4.83
C ASP A 161 -5.94 7.03 -3.82
N VAL A 162 -5.77 5.77 -4.25
CA VAL A 162 -5.71 4.61 -3.34
C VAL A 162 -4.58 4.73 -2.31
N VAL A 163 -3.43 5.28 -2.72
CA VAL A 163 -2.28 5.47 -1.83
C VAL A 163 -2.55 6.57 -0.80
N LEU A 164 -3.23 7.63 -1.22
CA LEU A 164 -3.60 8.76 -0.37
C LEU A 164 -4.71 8.38 0.61
N VAL A 165 -5.67 7.52 0.22
CA VAL A 165 -6.63 6.89 1.15
C VAL A 165 -5.89 6.20 2.28
N HIS A 166 -4.95 5.31 1.92
CA HIS A 166 -4.17 4.55 2.90
C HIS A 166 -3.28 5.45 3.77
N LEU A 167 -2.64 6.47 3.17
CA LEU A 167 -1.85 7.44 3.93
C LEU A 167 -2.71 8.21 4.95
N ALA A 168 -3.92 8.63 4.56
CA ALA A 168 -4.83 9.32 5.46
C ALA A 168 -5.23 8.42 6.64
N GLU A 169 -5.55 7.15 6.37
CA GLU A 169 -5.86 6.15 7.40
C GLU A 169 -4.68 6.00 8.39
N VAL A 170 -3.48 5.72 7.89
CA VAL A 170 -2.27 5.56 8.73
C VAL A 170 -1.97 6.81 9.56
N LEU A 171 -2.11 8.02 8.98
CA LEU A 171 -1.92 9.27 9.72
C LEU A 171 -2.96 9.44 10.82
N TYR A 172 -4.21 9.10 10.53
CA TYR A 172 -5.31 9.23 11.48
C TYR A 172 -5.16 8.27 12.66
N GLU A 173 -4.83 7.01 12.40
CA GLU A 173 -4.57 6.00 13.43
C GLU A 173 -3.43 6.41 14.38
N ARG A 174 -2.45 7.17 13.87
CA ARG A 174 -1.34 7.74 14.64
C ARG A 174 -1.72 9.01 15.43
N GLY A 175 -2.97 9.45 15.34
CA GLY A 175 -3.47 10.65 16.00
C GLY A 175 -3.18 11.95 15.24
N GLU A 176 -2.72 11.89 13.99
CA GLU A 176 -2.42 13.06 13.15
C GLU A 176 -3.65 13.46 12.31
N ALA A 177 -4.78 13.68 12.98
CA ALA A 177 -6.09 13.87 12.35
C ALA A 177 -6.13 15.03 11.34
N GLU A 178 -5.51 16.17 11.63
CA GLU A 178 -5.50 17.30 10.69
C GLU A 178 -4.74 16.97 9.41
N LYS A 179 -3.63 16.23 9.52
CA LYS A 179 -2.85 15.81 8.35
C LYS A 179 -3.59 14.77 7.53
N ALA A 180 -4.27 13.82 8.18
CA ALA A 180 -5.11 12.85 7.49
C ALA A 180 -6.20 13.54 6.66
N LEU A 181 -6.92 14.50 7.25
CA LEU A 181 -7.95 15.27 6.52
C LEU A 181 -7.36 16.12 5.38
N ALA A 182 -6.17 16.70 5.57
CA ALA A 182 -5.46 17.39 4.50
C ALA A 182 -5.10 16.46 3.33
N VAL A 183 -4.63 15.24 3.63
CA VAL A 183 -4.36 14.21 2.61
C VAL A 183 -5.62 13.82 1.85
N ILE A 184 -6.76 13.63 2.55
CA ILE A 184 -8.05 13.38 1.89
C ILE A 184 -8.44 14.52 0.93
N GLY A 185 -8.11 15.76 1.29
CA GLY A 185 -8.31 16.92 0.41
C GLY A 185 -7.49 16.91 -0.89
N HIS A 186 -6.43 16.12 -0.96
CA HIS A 186 -5.58 15.96 -2.15
C HIS A 186 -5.98 14.79 -3.06
N ILE A 187 -6.88 13.91 -2.61
CA ILE A 187 -7.43 12.82 -3.42
C ILE A 187 -8.32 13.41 -4.51
N THR A 188 -8.13 12.97 -5.75
CA THR A 188 -8.84 13.52 -6.92
C THR A 188 -10.26 12.96 -7.06
N SER A 189 -10.43 11.66 -6.86
CA SER A 189 -11.70 10.95 -7.03
C SER A 189 -12.62 11.14 -5.83
N ASN A 190 -13.87 11.56 -6.07
CA ASN A 190 -14.91 11.64 -5.04
C ASN A 190 -15.17 10.28 -4.37
N PHE A 191 -15.12 9.19 -5.14
CA PHE A 191 -15.23 7.82 -4.62
C PHE A 191 -14.13 7.55 -3.58
N HIS A 192 -12.87 7.78 -3.93
CA HIS A 192 -11.76 7.53 -3.02
C HIS A 192 -11.79 8.46 -1.79
N ARG A 193 -12.21 9.73 -1.94
CA ARG A 193 -12.38 10.65 -0.80
C ARG A 193 -13.46 10.14 0.16
N ALA A 194 -14.59 9.69 -0.37
CA ALA A 194 -15.68 9.12 0.42
C ALA A 194 -15.26 7.81 1.11
N VAL A 195 -14.50 6.95 0.43
CA VAL A 195 -13.91 5.73 1.02
C VAL A 195 -12.95 6.07 2.16
N ALA A 196 -12.08 7.07 2.01
CA ALA A 196 -11.19 7.49 3.10
C ALA A 196 -11.98 7.95 4.33
N LEU A 197 -13.02 8.77 4.13
CA LEU A 197 -13.89 9.21 5.22
C LEU A 197 -14.68 8.06 5.84
N LEU A 198 -15.11 7.07 5.05
CA LEU A 198 -15.73 5.84 5.55
C LEU A 198 -14.77 5.10 6.50
N HIS A 199 -13.50 4.93 6.14
CA HIS A 199 -12.51 4.29 7.02
C HIS A 199 -12.31 5.08 8.32
N LEU A 200 -12.23 6.41 8.24
CA LEU A 200 -12.12 7.25 9.45
C LEU A 200 -13.37 7.14 10.33
N ALA A 201 -14.56 7.08 9.74
CA ALA A 201 -15.81 6.86 10.47
C ALA A 201 -15.82 5.51 11.18
N GLN A 202 -15.38 4.44 10.52
CA GLN A 202 -15.26 3.11 11.11
C GLN A 202 -14.28 3.09 12.28
N PHE A 203 -13.17 3.82 12.17
CA PHE A 203 -12.19 3.94 13.24
C PHE A 203 -12.76 4.68 14.47
N GLU A 204 -13.56 5.72 14.26
CA GLU A 204 -14.14 6.52 15.35
C GLU A 204 -15.44 5.94 15.93
N LYS A 205 -16.12 5.00 15.27
CA LYS A 205 -17.48 4.57 15.65
C LYS A 205 -17.63 4.16 17.12
N ASP A 206 -16.61 3.52 17.68
CA ASP A 206 -16.59 3.03 19.07
C ASP A 206 -15.89 3.98 20.03
N ARG A 207 -15.29 5.07 19.51
CA ARG A 207 -14.46 6.03 20.25
C ARG A 207 -15.16 7.37 20.43
N ASP A 208 -15.72 7.89 19.36
CA ASP A 208 -16.42 9.16 19.25
C ASP A 208 -17.50 9.05 18.16
N ARG A 209 -18.72 8.70 18.60
CA ARG A 209 -19.87 8.50 17.71
C ARG A 209 -20.26 9.75 16.94
N GLU A 210 -20.15 10.93 17.56
CA GLU A 210 -20.51 12.20 16.92
C GLU A 210 -19.56 12.48 15.76
N LYS A 211 -18.26 12.31 15.99
CA LYS A 211 -17.25 12.45 14.96
C LYS A 211 -17.36 11.40 13.86
N ALA A 212 -17.67 10.15 14.22
CA ALA A 212 -17.93 9.10 13.25
C ALA A 212 -19.12 9.46 12.33
N LEU A 213 -20.24 9.93 12.89
CA LEU A 213 -21.39 10.42 12.11
C LEU A 213 -21.02 11.61 11.23
N GLN A 214 -20.22 12.54 11.72
CA GLN A 214 -19.74 13.67 10.92
C GLN A 214 -18.96 13.21 9.69
N PHE A 215 -18.07 12.22 9.82
CA PHE A 215 -17.36 11.65 8.68
C PHE A 215 -18.28 10.92 7.71
N VAL A 216 -19.27 10.18 8.21
CA VAL A 216 -20.29 9.54 7.35
C VAL A 216 -21.05 10.59 6.55
N ASP A 217 -21.49 11.69 7.17
CA ASP A 217 -22.23 12.75 6.48
C ASP A 217 -21.39 13.43 5.40
N TRP A 218 -20.10 13.65 5.65
CA TRP A 218 -19.17 14.17 4.65
C TRP A 218 -18.95 13.17 3.50
N ALA A 219 -18.85 11.88 3.81
CA ALA A 219 -18.68 10.83 2.81
C ALA A 219 -19.93 10.68 1.93
N ILE A 220 -21.14 10.75 2.48
CA ILE A 220 -22.40 10.71 1.72
C ILE A 220 -22.46 11.85 0.69
N LYS A 221 -22.14 13.08 1.09
CA LYS A 221 -22.13 14.24 0.18
C LYS A 221 -21.16 14.09 -0.98
N LEU A 222 -20.05 13.38 -0.77
CA LEU A 222 -19.09 13.08 -1.83
C LEU A 222 -19.59 11.91 -2.69
N ALA A 223 -20.19 10.90 -2.08
CA ALA A 223 -20.73 9.74 -2.78
C ALA A 223 -21.85 10.11 -3.75
N GLU A 224 -22.70 11.08 -3.40
CA GLU A 224 -23.73 11.63 -4.29
C GLU A 224 -23.17 12.20 -5.61
N ARG A 225 -21.90 12.63 -5.60
CA ARG A 225 -21.20 13.21 -6.76
C ARG A 225 -20.36 12.18 -7.52
N ILE A 226 -20.55 10.90 -7.26
CA ILE A 226 -19.93 9.82 -8.04
C ILE A 226 -20.77 9.60 -9.30
N GLU A 227 -20.10 9.67 -10.45
CA GLU A 227 -20.72 9.50 -11.76
C GLU A 227 -21.17 8.06 -11.99
N ASP A 228 -20.31 7.09 -11.67
CA ASP A 228 -20.63 5.66 -11.83
C ASP A 228 -21.75 5.24 -10.87
N PRO A 229 -22.94 4.85 -11.37
CA PRO A 229 -24.10 4.59 -10.55
C PRO A 229 -23.95 3.35 -9.67
N ASP A 230 -23.23 2.33 -10.15
CA ASP A 230 -22.98 1.09 -9.41
C ASP A 230 -22.05 1.33 -8.23
N ALA A 231 -20.91 2.01 -8.44
CA ALA A 231 -19.99 2.40 -7.39
C ALA A 231 -20.64 3.37 -6.39
N ARG A 232 -21.46 4.31 -6.88
CA ARG A 232 -22.25 5.20 -6.03
C ARG A 232 -23.18 4.40 -5.13
N PHE A 233 -23.97 3.49 -5.70
CA PHE A 233 -24.93 2.67 -4.95
C PHE A 233 -24.24 1.79 -3.91
N GLU A 234 -23.17 1.07 -4.29
CA GLU A 234 -22.43 0.20 -3.38
C GLU A 234 -21.85 0.98 -2.19
N LEU A 235 -21.24 2.14 -2.46
CA LEU A 235 -20.66 2.96 -1.41
C LEU A 235 -21.73 3.59 -0.51
N MET A 236 -22.83 4.06 -1.09
CA MET A 236 -23.96 4.61 -0.33
C MET A 236 -24.54 3.55 0.61
N LEU A 237 -24.72 2.32 0.16
CA LEU A 237 -25.19 1.22 1.02
C LEU A 237 -24.28 1.05 2.24
N LYS A 238 -22.96 0.96 2.04
CA LYS A 238 -21.98 0.84 3.14
C LYS A 238 -22.04 2.03 4.11
N LEU A 239 -22.22 3.24 3.59
CA LEU A 239 -22.29 4.46 4.39
C LEU A 239 -23.56 4.51 5.24
N TYR A 240 -24.71 4.16 4.67
CA TYR A 240 -25.96 4.09 5.41
C TYR A 240 -25.94 2.98 6.45
N ASP A 241 -25.45 1.78 6.10
CA ASP A 241 -25.27 0.67 7.04
C ASP A 241 -24.44 1.11 8.26
N LEU A 242 -23.30 1.77 8.03
CA LEU A 242 -22.47 2.29 9.11
C LEU A 242 -23.18 3.38 9.92
N ARG A 243 -23.90 4.30 9.26
CA ARG A 243 -24.68 5.33 9.95
C ARG A 243 -25.70 4.72 10.90
N HIS A 244 -26.40 3.69 10.45
CA HIS A 244 -27.39 2.96 11.24
C HIS A 244 -26.74 2.19 12.40
N GLU A 245 -25.59 1.55 12.16
CA GLU A 245 -24.80 0.91 13.22
C GLU A 245 -24.41 1.92 14.32
N ILE A 246 -23.98 3.12 13.96
CA ILE A 246 -23.58 4.16 14.91
C ILE A 246 -24.78 4.75 15.68
N SER A 247 -25.88 5.04 14.97
CA SER A 247 -27.08 5.67 15.54
C SER A 247 -27.99 4.71 16.31
N GLY A 248 -27.92 3.40 16.03
CA GLY A 248 -28.83 2.40 16.60
C GLY A 248 -30.25 2.43 16.02
N GLU A 249 -30.45 3.10 14.88
CA GLU A 249 -31.74 3.21 14.19
C GLU A 249 -31.88 2.16 13.07
N PRO A 250 -33.08 1.60 12.84
CA PRO A 250 -33.29 0.60 11.79
C PRO A 250 -33.07 1.17 10.37
N LEU A 251 -32.53 0.34 9.47
CA LEU A 251 -32.29 0.71 8.07
C LEU A 251 -33.58 1.10 7.33
N SER A 252 -33.62 2.29 6.73
CA SER A 252 -34.75 2.74 5.91
C SER A 252 -34.42 2.60 4.41
N PHE A 253 -34.78 1.46 3.82
CA PHE A 253 -34.62 1.21 2.37
C PHE A 253 -35.34 2.25 1.49
N SER A 254 -36.42 2.85 2.00
CA SER A 254 -37.14 3.92 1.31
C SER A 254 -36.31 5.20 1.15
N GLU A 255 -35.47 5.56 2.13
CA GLU A 255 -34.59 6.73 2.01
C GLU A 255 -33.47 6.51 0.98
N LEU A 256 -33.00 5.27 0.89
CA LEU A 256 -31.95 4.86 -0.05
C LEU A 256 -32.42 4.93 -1.51
N LEU A 257 -33.71 4.65 -1.74
CA LEU A 257 -34.35 4.65 -3.07
C LEU A 257 -34.97 5.99 -3.47
N ALA A 258 -35.20 6.90 -2.52
CA ALA A 258 -35.88 8.17 -2.77
C ALA A 258 -34.96 9.30 -3.27
N ARG A 259 -33.64 9.10 -3.34
CA ARG A 259 -32.69 10.12 -3.81
C ARG A 259 -32.48 9.98 -5.31
N GLU A 260 -32.96 11.00 -6.04
CA GLU A 260 -32.84 11.14 -7.48
C GLU A 260 -31.37 11.08 -7.93
N THR A 261 -31.15 10.44 -9.07
CA THR A 261 -29.84 10.36 -9.72
C THR A 261 -29.43 11.74 -10.28
N PRO A 262 -28.12 12.04 -10.43
CA PRO A 262 -27.67 13.30 -11.03
C PRO A 262 -28.31 13.58 -12.41
N GLU A 263 -28.57 12.54 -13.20
CA GLU A 263 -29.27 12.62 -14.49
C GLU A 263 -30.73 13.12 -14.37
N GLU A 264 -31.40 12.85 -13.26
CA GLU A 264 -32.77 13.30 -13.01
C GLU A 264 -32.81 14.78 -12.61
N THR A 265 -31.82 15.26 -11.85
CA THR A 265 -31.65 16.69 -11.55
C THR A 265 -31.37 17.53 -12.80
N GLU A 266 -30.52 17.06 -13.73
CA GLU A 266 -30.27 17.79 -14.98
C GLU A 266 -31.50 17.81 -15.91
N ARG A 267 -32.29 16.72 -15.95
CA ARG A 267 -33.54 16.66 -16.73
C ARG A 267 -34.69 17.47 -16.13
N ALA A 268 -34.69 17.67 -14.81
CA ALA A 268 -35.68 18.49 -14.13
C ALA A 268 -35.41 20.00 -14.33
N GLU A 269 -34.14 20.41 -14.45
CA GLU A 269 -33.78 21.80 -14.74
C GLU A 269 -34.01 22.21 -16.20
N ASP A 270 -33.90 21.28 -17.16
CA ASP A 270 -34.15 21.54 -18.59
C ASP A 270 -35.65 21.55 -18.96
N GLN A 271 -36.52 21.12 -18.03
CA GLN A 271 -37.99 21.19 -18.16
C GLN A 271 -38.58 22.37 -17.37
N GLY A 272 -38.06 23.57 -17.63
CA GLY A 272 -38.70 24.81 -17.18
C GLY A 272 -40.15 24.94 -17.70
N PRO A 273 -41.04 25.66 -17.00
CA PRO A 273 -42.48 25.53 -17.19
C PRO A 273 -42.92 26.02 -18.58
N SER A 274 -43.48 25.09 -19.36
CA SER A 274 -44.26 25.40 -20.56
C SER A 274 -45.46 26.23 -20.15
N THR A 275 -45.40 27.54 -20.39
CA THR A 275 -46.53 28.44 -20.21
C THR A 275 -47.58 28.13 -21.27
N GLY A 276 -48.53 27.24 -20.93
CA GLY A 276 -49.76 27.03 -21.66
C GLY A 276 -50.65 28.27 -21.56
N GLY A 277 -50.41 29.24 -22.45
CA GLY A 277 -51.32 30.36 -22.68
C GLY A 277 -52.46 29.91 -23.60
N GLY A 278 -53.57 29.50 -23.00
CA GLY A 278 -54.84 29.37 -23.69
C GLY A 278 -55.44 30.76 -23.95
N SER A 279 -55.87 30.99 -25.18
CA SER A 279 -56.84 32.05 -25.52
C SER A 279 -57.85 31.46 -26.50
N GLU A 280 -59.04 31.17 -25.98
CA GLU A 280 -60.27 30.96 -26.77
C GLU A 280 -60.75 32.31 -27.33
N GLU A 281 -61.24 32.22 -28.56
CA GLU A 281 -61.87 33.20 -29.48
C GLU A 281 -63.17 33.84 -28.94
N PRO A 282 -63.88 34.75 -29.66
CA PRO A 282 -63.61 35.34 -30.99
C PRO A 282 -63.53 36.88 -31.07
#